data_AF-R1HZI4-F1
#
_entry.id   AF-R1HZI4-F1
#
_cell.length_a   1.000
_cell.length_b   1.000
_cell.length_c   1.000
_cell.angle_alpha   90.00
_cell.angle_beta   90.00
_cell.angle_gamma   90.00
#
_symmetry.space_group_name_H-M   'P 1'
#
loop_
_entity.id
_entity.type
_entity.pdbx_description
1 polymer ?
#
loop_
_entity_poly.entity_id
_entity_poly.type
_entity_poly.pdbx_seq_one_letter_code
_entity_poly.pdbx_strand_id
1 'polypeptide(L)'
;FAGLPARAVIADPGGVLGEVPPNVLVRRQVPQVPLLARVDAVLCHAGHNTVCETLWHGLPLVVAPIRDDQPIVAGQVVAAGAGLRLRFGRADAPRIAAAVEEVLTEPAYRRAAETIAASFHAAGGSAAAAGHLEQLALESLAHLAPAKP
;
A
#
# COMPACT_ATOMS: atom_id res chain seq x y z
N PHE A 1 -14.52 1.31 -15.18
CA PHE A 1 -13.64 0.23 -15.66
C PHE A 1 -14.00 -0.32 -17.03
N ALA A 2 -15.26 -0.34 -17.49
CA ALA A 2 -15.58 -0.83 -18.84
C ALA A 2 -14.84 -0.11 -19.99
N GLY A 3 -14.53 1.18 -19.83
CA GLY A 3 -13.76 1.97 -20.79
C GLY A 3 -12.24 2.01 -20.56
N LEU A 4 -11.72 1.28 -19.57
CA LEU A 4 -10.28 1.21 -19.32
C LEU A 4 -9.73 -0.10 -19.94
N PRO A 5 -8.56 -0.08 -20.60
CA PRO A 5 -7.88 -1.27 -21.08
C PRO A 5 -7.21 -2.06 -19.92
N ALA A 6 -7.92 -2.21 -18.80
CA ALA A 6 -7.44 -2.86 -17.58
C ALA A 6 -8.46 -3.88 -17.07
N ARG A 7 -7.96 -4.92 -16.39
CA ARG A 7 -8.79 -5.84 -15.61
C ARG A 7 -8.78 -5.40 -14.16
N ALA A 8 -9.97 -5.24 -13.56
CA ALA A 8 -10.09 -4.92 -12.15
C ALA A 8 -10.37 -6.18 -11.33
N VAL A 9 -9.73 -6.30 -10.17
CA VAL A 9 -10.10 -7.27 -9.14
C VAL A 9 -10.64 -6.48 -7.94
N ILE A 10 -11.88 -6.76 -7.53
CA ILE A 10 -12.55 -6.04 -6.45
C ILE A 10 -12.90 -7.00 -5.33
N ALA A 11 -12.45 -6.67 -4.11
CA ALA A 11 -12.89 -7.32 -2.89
C ALA A 11 -14.21 -6.70 -2.41
N ASP A 12 -15.31 -7.45 -2.48
CA ASP A 12 -16.66 -7.05 -2.07
C ASP A 12 -17.21 -8.02 -1.01
N PRO A 13 -16.76 -7.91 0.26
CA PRO A 13 -17.17 -8.84 1.31
C PRO A 13 -18.67 -8.80 1.61
N GLY A 14 -19.30 -7.62 1.43
CA GLY A 14 -20.71 -7.37 1.67
C GLY A 14 -21.64 -7.80 0.53
N GLY A 15 -21.09 -8.10 -0.66
CA GLY A 15 -21.90 -8.44 -1.84
C GLY A 15 -22.79 -7.28 -2.27
N VAL A 16 -22.32 -6.04 -2.12
CA VAL A 16 -23.10 -4.83 -2.41
C VAL A 16 -23.06 -4.46 -3.89
N LEU A 17 -22.14 -5.06 -4.66
CA LEU A 17 -22.06 -4.85 -6.09
C LEU A 17 -23.09 -5.71 -6.83
N GLY A 18 -23.82 -5.09 -7.76
CA GLY A 18 -24.70 -5.76 -8.70
C GLY A 18 -23.95 -6.33 -9.91
N GLU A 19 -24.59 -6.28 -11.08
CA GLU A 19 -23.94 -6.68 -12.33
C GLU A 19 -22.70 -5.83 -12.62
N VAL A 20 -21.62 -6.49 -12.99
CA VAL A 20 -20.34 -5.85 -13.32
C VAL A 20 -19.90 -6.18 -14.75
N PRO A 21 -19.11 -5.29 -15.39
CA PRO A 21 -18.57 -5.56 -16.71
C PRO A 21 -17.67 -6.81 -16.75
N PRO A 22 -17.49 -7.46 -17.92
CA PRO A 22 -16.68 -8.69 -18.06
C PRO A 22 -15.20 -8.56 -17.65
N ASN A 23 -14.65 -7.34 -17.65
CA ASN A 23 -13.28 -7.07 -17.23
C ASN A 23 -13.14 -6.81 -15.72
N VAL A 24 -14.19 -7.02 -14.94
CA VAL A 24 -14.19 -6.87 -13.48
C VAL A 24 -14.40 -8.22 -12.81
N LEU A 25 -13.43 -8.63 -12.00
CA LEU A 25 -13.50 -9.82 -11.18
C LEU A 25 -13.89 -9.44 -9.74
N VAL A 26 -15.14 -9.70 -9.37
CA VAL A 26 -15.61 -9.48 -7.99
C VAL A 26 -15.43 -10.74 -7.16
N ARG A 27 -14.88 -10.61 -5.95
CA ARG A 27 -14.73 -11.69 -4.97
C ARG A 27 -15.04 -11.16 -3.59
N ARG A 28 -15.62 -12.00 -2.71
CA ARG A 28 -15.84 -11.60 -1.30
C ARG A 28 -14.53 -11.38 -0.56
N GLN A 29 -13.52 -12.18 -0.90
CA GLN A 29 -12.17 -12.12 -0.36
C GLN A 29 -11.17 -12.45 -1.47
N VAL A 30 -9.97 -11.89 -1.38
CA VAL A 30 -8.87 -12.14 -2.31
C VAL A 30 -7.60 -12.49 -1.52
N PRO A 31 -6.74 -13.37 -2.05
CA PRO A 31 -5.42 -13.58 -1.48
C PRO A 31 -4.52 -12.38 -1.83
N GLN A 32 -4.62 -11.29 -1.07
CA GLN A 32 -4.01 -9.99 -1.41
C GLN A 32 -2.52 -10.12 -1.73
N VAL A 33 -1.70 -10.64 -0.81
CA VAL A 33 -0.24 -10.72 -1.01
C VAL A 33 0.14 -11.54 -2.27
N PRO A 34 -0.38 -12.76 -2.50
CA PRO A 34 -0.16 -13.46 -3.78
C PRO A 34 -0.68 -12.73 -5.02
N LEU A 35 -1.75 -11.95 -4.88
CA LEU A 35 -2.33 -11.17 -5.97
C LEU A 35 -1.47 -9.95 -6.32
N LEU A 36 -0.80 -9.32 -5.35
CA LEU A 36 0.07 -8.17 -5.59
C LEU A 36 1.19 -8.50 -6.59
N ALA A 37 1.67 -9.74 -6.64
CA ALA A 37 2.64 -10.18 -7.66
C ALA A 37 2.08 -10.25 -9.10
N ARG A 38 0.78 -9.95 -9.31
CA ARG A 38 0.06 -10.15 -10.59
C ARG A 38 -0.76 -8.93 -11.02
N VAL A 39 -0.58 -7.79 -10.36
CA VAL A 39 -1.29 -6.55 -10.66
C VAL A 39 -0.30 -5.42 -10.88
N ASP A 40 -0.76 -4.38 -11.56
CA ASP A 40 0.10 -3.25 -11.96
C ASP A 40 -0.04 -2.02 -11.07
N ALA A 41 -1.15 -1.91 -10.32
CA ALA A 41 -1.44 -0.84 -9.37
C ALA A 41 -2.53 -1.28 -8.36
N VAL A 42 -2.68 -0.53 -7.26
CA VAL A 42 -3.71 -0.79 -6.22
C VAL A 42 -4.51 0.47 -5.91
N LEU A 43 -5.84 0.34 -5.84
CA LEU A 43 -6.74 1.36 -5.30
C LEU A 43 -7.20 0.95 -3.90
N CYS A 44 -6.95 1.77 -2.88
CA CYS A 44 -7.37 1.47 -1.51
C CYS A 44 -7.71 2.73 -0.70
N HIS A 45 -8.19 2.54 0.53
CA HIS A 45 -8.50 3.63 1.46
C HIS A 45 -7.27 4.11 2.25
N ALA A 46 -6.05 3.78 1.83
CA ALA A 46 -4.79 4.07 2.54
C ALA A 46 -4.64 3.36 3.91
N GLY A 47 -5.25 2.19 4.10
CA GLY A 47 -4.92 1.35 5.26
C GLY A 47 -3.44 0.96 5.23
N HIS A 48 -2.75 1.12 6.37
CA HIS A 48 -1.30 1.00 6.45
C HIS A 48 -0.77 -0.35 5.91
N ASN A 49 -1.40 -1.47 6.26
CA ASN A 49 -0.98 -2.79 5.78
C ASN A 49 -1.04 -2.90 4.25
N THR A 50 -2.15 -2.54 3.63
CA THR A 50 -2.28 -2.57 2.16
C THR A 50 -1.27 -1.64 1.49
N VAL A 51 -1.02 -0.45 2.04
CA VAL A 51 -0.01 0.46 1.50
C VAL A 51 1.38 -0.16 1.60
N CYS A 52 1.78 -0.67 2.76
CA CYS A 52 3.09 -1.27 2.95
C CYS A 52 3.30 -2.51 2.08
N GLU A 53 2.32 -3.41 1.99
CA GLU A 53 2.39 -4.57 1.11
C GLU A 53 2.48 -4.15 -0.37
N THR A 54 1.70 -3.16 -0.79
CA THR A 54 1.75 -2.68 -2.17
C THR A 54 3.11 -2.07 -2.51
N LEU A 55 3.65 -1.23 -1.63
CA LEU A 55 4.97 -0.62 -1.79
C LEU A 55 6.09 -1.65 -1.70
N TRP A 56 5.95 -2.69 -0.86
CA TRP A 56 6.87 -3.84 -0.83
C TRP A 56 6.97 -4.53 -2.18
N HIS A 57 5.88 -4.57 -2.95
CA HIS A 57 5.86 -5.11 -4.31
C HIS A 57 6.25 -4.09 -5.40
N GLY A 58 6.70 -2.88 -5.03
CA GLY A 58 7.10 -1.84 -6.00
C GLY A 58 5.93 -1.34 -6.85
N LEU A 59 4.71 -1.40 -6.33
CA LEU A 59 3.52 -1.04 -7.08
C LEU A 59 3.03 0.37 -6.71
N PRO A 60 2.59 1.17 -7.68
CA PRO A 60 1.98 2.45 -7.41
C PRO A 60 0.54 2.31 -6.87
N LEU A 61 0.08 3.34 -6.17
CA LEU A 61 -1.20 3.37 -5.46
C LEU A 61 -2.10 4.52 -5.89
N VAL A 62 -3.41 4.28 -5.95
CA VAL A 62 -4.43 5.32 -5.77
C VAL A 62 -5.00 5.19 -4.37
N VAL A 63 -4.96 6.27 -3.59
CA VAL A 63 -5.39 6.28 -2.18
C VAL A 63 -6.59 7.20 -1.97
N ALA A 64 -7.66 6.67 -1.39
CA ALA A 64 -8.89 7.40 -1.06
C ALA A 64 -9.19 7.32 0.45
N PRO A 65 -8.45 8.04 1.31
CA PRO A 65 -8.56 7.92 2.76
C PRO A 65 -9.93 8.36 3.28
N ILE A 66 -10.42 7.65 4.30
CA ILE A 66 -11.72 7.83 4.94
C ILE A 66 -11.56 8.44 6.34
N ARG A 67 -10.75 7.83 7.21
CA ARG A 67 -10.62 8.22 8.64
C ARG A 67 -9.33 7.72 9.30
N ASP A 68 -9.18 7.99 10.60
CA ASP A 68 -8.09 7.51 11.45
C ASP A 68 -6.70 7.96 10.94
N ASP A 69 -5.76 7.03 10.79
CA ASP A 69 -4.40 7.26 10.30
C ASP A 69 -4.32 7.38 8.76
N GLN A 70 -5.38 6.99 8.04
CA GLN A 70 -5.41 6.92 6.59
C GLN A 70 -5.04 8.25 5.90
N PRO A 71 -5.47 9.45 6.37
CA PRO A 71 -5.05 10.71 5.75
C PRO A 71 -3.55 10.99 5.88
N ILE A 72 -2.91 10.53 6.96
CA ILE A 72 -1.47 10.66 7.20
C ILE A 72 -0.73 9.71 6.26
N VAL A 73 -1.12 8.43 6.23
CA VAL A 73 -0.55 7.42 5.32
C VAL A 73 -0.69 7.85 3.85
N ALA A 74 -1.87 8.34 3.45
CA ALA A 74 -2.09 8.87 2.11
C ALA A 74 -1.18 10.08 1.81
N GLY A 75 -0.94 10.95 2.80
CA GLY A 75 0.00 12.05 2.68
C GLY A 75 1.43 11.57 2.41
N GLN A 76 1.88 10.53 3.11
CA GLN A 76 3.19 9.93 2.92
C GLN A 76 3.35 9.29 1.53
N VAL A 77 2.33 8.57 1.05
CA VAL A 77 2.32 7.98 -0.30
C VAL A 77 2.47 9.06 -1.37
N VAL A 78 1.71 10.16 -1.27
CA VAL A 78 1.78 11.28 -2.23
C VAL A 78 3.11 12.01 -2.11
N ALA A 79 3.59 12.30 -0.90
CA ALA A 79 4.86 12.98 -0.69
C ALA A 79 6.05 12.18 -1.22
N ALA A 80 5.99 10.86 -1.16
CA ALA A 80 6.99 9.97 -1.73
C ALA A 80 6.86 9.81 -3.26
N GLY A 81 5.80 10.35 -3.88
CA GLY A 81 5.55 10.24 -5.31
C GLY A 81 5.09 8.85 -5.76
N ALA A 82 4.79 7.93 -4.84
CA ALA A 82 4.43 6.54 -5.15
C ALA A 82 2.92 6.33 -5.38
N GLY A 83 2.14 7.41 -5.36
CA GLY A 83 0.71 7.31 -5.64
C GLY A 83 -0.01 8.64 -5.70
N LEU A 84 -1.29 8.56 -6.05
CA LEU A 84 -2.20 9.70 -6.18
C LEU A 84 -3.31 9.62 -5.13
N ARG A 85 -3.68 10.77 -4.56
CA ARG A 85 -4.76 10.86 -3.58
C ARG A 85 -6.07 11.33 -4.20
N LEU A 86 -7.12 10.53 -4.02
CA LEU A 86 -8.51 10.93 -4.25
C LEU A 86 -9.17 11.41 -2.95
N ARG A 87 -10.10 12.36 -3.09
CA ARG A 87 -11.00 12.72 -1.99
C ARG A 87 -12.16 11.74 -1.98
N PHE A 88 -12.24 10.86 -0.98
CA PHE A 88 -13.25 9.80 -0.90
C PHE A 88 -14.68 10.30 -1.15
N GLY A 89 -15.12 11.35 -0.44
CA GLY A 89 -16.46 11.93 -0.61
C GLY A 89 -16.73 12.64 -1.95
N ARG A 90 -15.74 12.71 -2.84
CA ARG A 90 -15.88 13.26 -4.22
C ARG A 90 -15.43 12.27 -5.28
N ALA A 91 -15.08 11.03 -4.89
CA ALA A 91 -14.67 10.01 -5.82
C ALA A 91 -15.90 9.54 -6.61
N ASP A 92 -15.81 9.61 -7.93
CA ASP A 92 -16.80 9.10 -8.87
C ASP A 92 -16.10 8.26 -9.94
N ALA A 93 -16.87 7.59 -10.78
CA ALA A 93 -16.33 6.67 -11.79
C ALA A 93 -15.30 7.35 -12.72
N PRO A 94 -15.53 8.58 -13.25
CA PRO A 94 -14.53 9.26 -14.07
C PRO A 94 -13.23 9.59 -13.32
N ARG A 95 -13.31 10.11 -12.08
CA ARG A 95 -12.11 10.45 -11.30
C ARG A 95 -11.31 9.22 -10.90
N ILE A 96 -12.00 8.13 -10.53
CA ILE A 96 -11.35 6.85 -10.23
C ILE A 96 -10.66 6.32 -11.49
N ALA A 97 -11.34 6.35 -12.64
CA ALA A 97 -10.76 5.85 -13.88
C ALA A 97 -9.51 6.64 -14.28
N ALA A 98 -9.58 7.98 -14.26
CA ALA A 98 -8.45 8.85 -14.57
C ALA A 98 -7.27 8.62 -13.61
N ALA A 99 -7.53 8.55 -12.30
CA ALA A 99 -6.49 8.31 -11.31
C ALA A 99 -5.79 6.96 -11.50
N VAL A 100 -6.55 5.90 -11.81
CA VAL A 100 -6.00 4.56 -12.08
C VAL A 100 -5.19 4.57 -13.37
N GLU A 101 -5.70 5.19 -14.43
CA GLU A 101 -4.97 5.32 -15.70
C GLU A 101 -3.66 6.09 -15.53
N GLU A 102 -3.68 7.20 -14.78
CA GLU A 102 -2.51 8.03 -14.50
C GLU A 102 -1.41 7.22 -13.79
N VAL A 103 -1.73 6.49 -12.70
CA VAL A 103 -0.70 5.71 -12.00
C VAL A 103 -0.20 4.50 -12.79
N LEU A 104 -0.99 4.00 -13.76
CA LEU A 104 -0.59 2.91 -14.65
C LEU A 104 0.28 3.38 -15.82
N THR A 105 0.06 4.61 -16.30
CA THR A 105 0.71 5.14 -17.49
C THR A 105 1.91 6.01 -17.17
N GLU A 106 1.89 6.74 -16.05
CA GLU A 106 2.98 7.63 -15.70
C GLU A 106 4.09 6.92 -14.93
N PRO A 107 5.28 6.70 -15.54
CA PRO A 107 6.30 5.81 -14.96
C PRO A 107 6.90 6.34 -13.66
N ALA A 108 6.72 7.63 -13.35
CA ALA A 108 7.23 8.24 -12.13
C ALA A 108 6.67 7.56 -10.86
N TYR A 109 5.38 7.20 -10.85
CA TYR A 109 4.76 6.53 -9.71
C TYR A 109 5.37 5.17 -9.42
N ARG A 110 5.57 4.37 -10.48
CA ARG A 110 6.21 3.06 -10.38
C ARG A 110 7.67 3.17 -9.91
N ARG A 111 8.46 4.08 -10.48
CA ARG A 111 9.85 4.29 -10.04
C ARG A 111 9.97 4.69 -8.57
N ALA A 112 9.05 5.55 -8.10
CA ALA A 112 9.00 5.93 -6.70
C ALA A 112 8.62 4.74 -5.80
N ALA A 113 7.61 3.96 -6.19
CA ALA A 113 7.23 2.75 -5.48
C ALA A 113 8.38 1.72 -5.42
N GLU A 114 9.10 1.50 -6.53
CA GLU A 114 10.27 0.61 -6.61
C GLU A 114 11.44 1.09 -5.73
N THR A 115 11.64 2.42 -5.63
CA THR A 115 12.64 3.00 -4.71
C THR A 115 12.30 2.69 -3.25
N ILE A 116 11.01 2.80 -2.88
CA ILE A 116 10.55 2.44 -1.53
C ILE A 116 10.65 0.93 -1.31
N ALA A 117 10.31 0.11 -2.31
CA ALA A 117 10.43 -1.35 -2.24
C ALA A 117 11.87 -1.77 -1.92
N ALA A 118 12.85 -1.18 -2.61
CA ALA A 118 14.27 -1.43 -2.37
C ALA A 118 14.67 -1.10 -0.92
N SER A 119 14.18 0.03 -0.39
CA SER A 119 14.38 0.41 1.01
C SER A 119 13.77 -0.61 1.98
N PHE A 120 12.54 -1.06 1.73
CA PHE A 120 11.87 -2.04 2.56
C PHE A 120 12.62 -3.39 2.57
N HIS A 121 13.05 -3.87 1.40
CA HIS A 121 13.83 -5.09 1.30
C HIS A 121 15.18 -4.99 2.02
N ALA A 122 15.82 -3.81 2.00
CA ALA A 122 17.08 -3.56 2.69
C ALA A 122 16.93 -3.48 4.22
N ALA A 123 15.72 -3.20 4.74
CA ALA A 123 15.50 -2.99 6.17
C ALA A 123 15.62 -4.27 7.04
N GLY A 124 15.71 -5.46 6.44
CA GLY A 124 15.96 -6.73 7.17
C GLY A 124 14.76 -7.29 7.97
N GLY A 125 13.61 -6.61 7.94
CA GLY A 125 12.34 -7.11 8.46
C GLY A 125 12.34 -7.44 9.95
N SER A 126 11.53 -8.44 10.32
CA SER A 126 11.34 -8.84 11.73
C SER A 126 12.62 -9.36 12.38
N ALA A 127 13.51 -9.99 11.63
CA ALA A 127 14.78 -10.49 12.14
C ALA A 127 15.71 -9.36 12.55
N ALA A 128 15.87 -8.32 11.71
CA ALA A 128 16.64 -7.14 12.06
C ALA A 128 16.02 -6.40 13.26
N ALA A 129 14.70 -6.25 13.28
CA ALA A 129 13.99 -5.64 14.41
C ALA A 129 14.25 -6.40 15.73
N ALA A 130 14.19 -7.73 15.72
CA ALA A 130 14.50 -8.55 16.89
C ALA A 130 15.95 -8.33 17.36
N GLY A 131 16.92 -8.34 16.44
CA GLY A 131 18.33 -8.08 16.77
C GLY A 131 18.55 -6.71 17.41
N HIS A 132 17.88 -5.66 16.92
CA HIS A 132 17.96 -4.33 17.53
C HIS A 132 17.36 -4.29 18.94
N LEU A 133 16.24 -4.99 19.17
CA LEU A 133 15.64 -5.08 20.50
C LEU A 133 16.54 -5.84 21.49
N GLU A 134 17.16 -6.93 21.06
CA GLU A 134 18.13 -7.68 21.85
C GLU A 134 19.34 -6.82 22.23
N GLN A 135 19.89 -6.08 21.27
CA GLN A 135 21.01 -5.16 21.52
C GLN A 135 20.64 -4.08 22.54
N LEU A 136 19.47 -3.44 22.37
CA LEU A 136 18.99 -2.41 23.30
C LEU A 136 18.80 -2.96 24.72
N ALA A 137 18.30 -4.19 24.85
CA ALA A 137 18.14 -4.85 26.14
C ALA A 137 19.51 -5.11 26.82
N LEU A 138 20.51 -5.56 26.06
CA LEU A 138 21.87 -5.77 26.58
C LEU A 138 22.52 -4.45 27.03
N GLU A 139 22.38 -3.38 26.25
CA GLU A 139 22.88 -2.04 26.60
C GLU A 139 22.22 -1.52 27.88
N SER A 140 20.89 -1.66 28.01
CA SER A 140 20.16 -1.25 29.21
C SER A 140 20.61 -2.02 30.46
N LEU A 141 20.90 -3.33 30.34
CA LEU A 141 21.38 -4.13 31.46
C LEU A 141 22.81 -3.73 31.88
N ALA A 142 23.67 -3.39 30.92
CA ALA A 142 25.01 -2.90 31.21
C ALA A 142 24.99 -1.56 31.96
N HIS A 143 24.04 -0.67 31.67
CA HIS A 143 23.86 0.60 32.39
C HIS A 143 23.31 0.45 33.81
N LEU A 144 22.58 -0.64 34.10
CA LEU A 144 22.02 -0.93 35.42
C LEU A 144 22.96 -1.74 36.32
N ALA A 145 24.08 -2.25 35.78
CA ALA A 145 25.05 -2.98 36.56
C ALA A 145 25.75 -2.05 37.57
N PRO A 146 25.87 -2.43 38.86
CA PRO A 146 26.52 -1.59 39.85
C PRO A 146 28.00 -1.36 39.48
N ALA A 147 28.53 -0.18 39.79
CA ALA A 147 29.94 0.12 39.59
C ALA A 147 30.81 -0.92 40.30
N LYS A 148 31.84 -1.41 39.61
CA LYS A 148 32.82 -2.34 40.20
C LYS A 148 33.41 -1.72 41.49
N PRO A 149 33.60 -2.53 42.55
CA PRO A 149 34.08 -2.07 43.84
C PRO A 149 35.50 -1.51 43.78
#